data_AF-A0A1I6T514-F1
#
_entry.id   AF-A0A1I6T514-F1
#
_cell.length_a   1.000
_cell.length_b   1.000
_cell.length_c   1.000
_cell.angle_alpha   90.00
_cell.angle_beta   90.00
_cell.angle_gamma   90.00
#
_symmetry.space_group_name_H-M   'P 1'
#
loop_
_entity.id
_entity.type
_entity.pdbx_description
1 polymer ?
#
loop_
_entity_poly.entity_id
_entity_poly.type
_entity_poly.pdbx_seq_one_letter_code
_entity_poly.pdbx_strand_id
1 'polypeptide(L)'
;MKQMVTDVLHTQDGKKSVQEMMKDPEFRSQVIITDQQIEKTISDTLTNPKMQPQLEKLLAKPKVAANFAKATQEEHKKLIKQLMKDPDYQKMMLDILKDPEFTKQLLQLMKSKESRQQIMKVMEEALQNPAFKEKYMKLMKEAGTKQGNPSGGSSSKGQSGQSQNGGGSSS
;
A
#
# COMPACT_ATOMS: atom_id res chain seq x y z
N MET A 1 -13.08 70.43 -18.94
CA MET A 1 -14.05 69.35 -19.28
C MET A 1 -13.55 67.97 -18.86
N LYS A 2 -12.32 67.55 -19.23
CA LYS A 2 -11.78 66.22 -18.89
C LYS A 2 -11.75 65.91 -17.37
N GLN A 3 -11.38 66.91 -16.55
CA GLN A 3 -11.43 66.82 -15.08
C GLN A 3 -12.85 66.64 -14.55
N MET A 4 -13.82 67.47 -14.96
CA MET A 4 -15.22 67.33 -14.52
C MET A 4 -15.82 65.96 -14.86
N VAL A 5 -15.54 65.40 -16.04
CA VAL A 5 -16.03 64.05 -16.42
C VAL A 5 -15.38 62.98 -15.54
N THR A 6 -14.09 63.15 -15.21
CA THR A 6 -13.37 62.23 -14.34
C THR A 6 -13.88 62.33 -12.90
N ASP A 7 -14.16 63.54 -12.41
CA ASP A 7 -14.70 63.79 -11.08
C ASP A 7 -16.09 63.17 -10.92
N VAL A 8 -16.96 63.30 -11.94
CA VAL A 8 -18.29 62.67 -11.98
C VAL A 8 -18.20 61.14 -11.90
N LEU A 9 -17.26 60.51 -12.61
CA LEU A 9 -17.05 59.05 -12.53
C LEU A 9 -16.57 58.58 -11.14
N HIS A 10 -15.80 59.42 -10.44
CA HIS A 10 -15.34 59.11 -9.07
C HIS A 10 -16.42 59.33 -7.99
N THR A 11 -17.51 60.04 -8.32
CA THR A 11 -18.65 60.19 -7.40
C THR A 11 -19.32 58.85 -7.12
N GLN A 12 -20.11 58.81 -6.04
CA GLN A 12 -20.87 57.61 -5.68
C GLN A 12 -21.88 57.22 -6.77
N ASP A 13 -22.46 58.19 -7.45
CA ASP A 13 -23.40 57.93 -8.54
C ASP A 13 -22.67 57.42 -9.79
N GLY A 14 -21.50 57.99 -10.11
CA GLY A 14 -20.64 57.47 -11.18
C GLY A 14 -20.21 56.01 -10.94
N LYS A 15 -19.79 55.67 -9.72
CA LYS A 15 -19.46 54.28 -9.35
C LYS A 15 -20.66 53.35 -9.44
N LYS A 16 -21.85 53.79 -9.01
CA LYS A 16 -23.09 53.01 -9.14
C LYS A 16 -23.45 52.78 -10.60
N SER A 17 -23.36 53.81 -11.46
CA SER A 17 -23.63 53.66 -12.90
C SER A 17 -22.69 52.65 -13.55
N VAL A 18 -21.40 52.66 -13.20
CA VAL A 18 -20.44 51.63 -13.67
C VAL A 18 -20.79 50.25 -13.12
N GLN A 19 -21.19 50.13 -11.85
CA GLN A 19 -21.65 48.86 -11.28
C GLN A 19 -22.91 48.32 -11.97
N GLU A 20 -23.83 49.19 -12.38
CA GLU A 20 -25.00 48.79 -13.16
C GLU A 20 -24.63 48.34 -14.56
N MET A 21 -23.71 49.05 -15.22
CA MET A 21 -23.18 48.64 -16.53
C MET A 21 -22.46 47.29 -16.44
N MET A 22 -21.78 47.00 -15.32
CA MET A 22 -21.17 45.69 -15.07
C MET A 22 -22.18 44.54 -14.86
N LYS A 23 -23.49 44.82 -14.73
CA LYS A 23 -24.52 43.78 -14.76
C LYS A 23 -24.90 43.39 -16.18
N ASP A 24 -24.63 44.24 -17.16
CA ASP A 24 -24.86 43.99 -18.57
C ASP A 24 -23.84 42.96 -19.11
N PRO A 25 -24.30 41.80 -19.64
CA PRO A 25 -23.43 40.79 -20.25
C PRO A 25 -22.61 41.32 -21.43
N GLU A 26 -23.16 42.20 -22.25
CA GLU A 26 -22.47 42.75 -23.41
C GLU A 26 -21.31 43.64 -22.95
N PHE A 27 -21.58 44.51 -21.97
CA PHE A 27 -20.53 45.35 -21.40
C PHE A 27 -19.43 44.52 -20.74
N ARG A 28 -19.79 43.48 -19.96
CA ARG A 28 -18.82 42.55 -19.35
C ARG A 28 -17.91 41.89 -20.38
N SER A 29 -18.45 41.50 -21.53
CA SER A 29 -17.67 40.84 -22.59
C SER A 29 -16.63 41.76 -23.23
N GLN A 30 -16.85 43.08 -23.17
CA GLN A 30 -15.95 44.10 -23.72
C GLN A 30 -14.87 44.56 -22.73
N VAL A 31 -14.98 44.19 -21.45
CA VAL A 31 -13.96 44.48 -20.45
C VAL A 31 -12.75 43.57 -20.70
N ILE A 32 -11.66 44.17 -21.18
CA ILE A 32 -10.39 43.46 -21.38
C ILE A 32 -9.76 43.23 -20.01
N ILE A 33 -9.61 41.96 -19.63
CA ILE A 33 -8.76 41.56 -18.52
C ILE A 33 -7.43 41.10 -19.10
N THR A 34 -6.33 41.66 -18.61
CA THR A 34 -4.98 41.28 -19.07
C THR A 34 -4.57 39.93 -18.49
N ASP A 35 -3.77 39.17 -19.24
CA ASP A 35 -3.23 37.88 -18.76
C ASP A 35 -2.50 38.02 -17.42
N GLN A 36 -1.73 39.10 -17.26
CA GLN A 36 -1.02 39.40 -16.01
C GLN A 36 -1.96 39.61 -14.81
N GLN A 37 -3.12 40.24 -15.02
CA GLN A 37 -4.13 40.39 -13.97
C GLN A 37 -4.80 39.05 -13.64
N ILE A 38 -5.03 38.20 -14.66
CA ILE A 38 -5.57 36.85 -14.46
C ILE A 38 -4.58 36.01 -13.65
N GLU A 39 -3.32 35.95 -14.07
CA GLU A 39 -2.25 35.23 -13.38
C GLU A 39 -2.13 35.65 -11.92
N LYS A 40 -2.05 36.96 -11.67
CA LYS A 40 -1.96 37.50 -10.31
C LYS A 40 -3.19 37.11 -9.48
N THR A 41 -4.39 37.26 -10.03
CA THR A 41 -5.63 36.95 -9.31
C THR A 41 -5.71 35.46 -8.97
N ILE A 42 -5.32 34.58 -9.90
CA ILE A 42 -5.28 33.13 -9.67
C ILE A 42 -4.25 32.81 -8.58
N SER A 43 -3.04 33.34 -8.70
CA SER A 43 -1.97 33.14 -7.71
C SER A 43 -2.37 33.60 -6.32
N ASP A 44 -2.92 34.82 -6.21
CA ASP A 44 -3.39 35.38 -4.94
C ASP A 44 -4.53 34.54 -4.36
N THR A 45 -5.43 34.04 -5.20
CA THR A 45 -6.54 33.17 -4.75
C THR A 45 -6.03 31.83 -4.22
N LEU A 46 -5.06 31.21 -4.89
CA LEU A 46 -4.52 29.90 -4.51
C LEU A 46 -3.62 29.96 -3.27
N THR A 47 -2.93 31.07 -3.05
CA THR A 47 -1.98 31.23 -1.93
C THR A 47 -2.59 31.87 -0.69
N ASN A 48 -3.74 32.55 -0.81
CA ASN A 48 -4.40 33.19 0.32
C ASN A 48 -5.14 32.18 1.20
N PRO A 49 -4.74 31.98 2.47
CA PRO A 49 -5.39 31.03 3.37
C PRO A 49 -6.87 31.31 3.61
N LYS A 50 -7.31 32.57 3.50
CA LYS A 50 -8.73 32.95 3.66
C LYS A 50 -9.61 32.41 2.53
N MET A 51 -9.02 32.07 1.39
CA MET A 51 -9.71 31.54 0.22
C MET A 51 -9.80 30.01 0.23
N GLN A 52 -9.04 29.30 1.07
CA GLN A 52 -9.08 27.84 1.16
C GLN A 52 -10.49 27.27 1.33
N PRO A 53 -11.34 27.75 2.26
CA PRO A 53 -12.69 27.20 2.42
C PRO A 53 -13.59 27.41 1.19
N GLN A 54 -13.34 28.46 0.42
CA GLN A 54 -14.08 28.71 -0.81
C GLN A 54 -13.58 27.83 -1.96
N LEU A 55 -12.26 27.65 -2.07
CA LEU A 55 -11.64 26.74 -3.03
C LEU A 55 -12.08 25.30 -2.81
N GLU A 56 -12.12 24.82 -1.56
CA GLU A 56 -12.64 23.49 -1.22
C GLU A 56 -14.09 23.31 -1.68
N LYS A 57 -14.96 24.29 -1.38
CA LYS A 57 -16.36 24.28 -1.85
C LYS A 57 -16.50 24.29 -3.37
N LEU A 58 -15.61 25.00 -4.07
CA LEU A 58 -15.62 25.06 -5.53
C LEU A 58 -15.11 23.76 -6.15
N LEU A 59 -14.01 23.21 -5.65
CA LEU A 59 -13.43 21.96 -6.10
C LEU A 59 -14.30 20.74 -5.76
N ALA A 60 -15.14 20.81 -4.73
CA ALA A 60 -16.14 19.79 -4.44
C ALA A 60 -17.26 19.71 -5.50
N LYS A 61 -17.42 20.72 -6.36
CA LYS A 61 -18.44 20.70 -7.42
C LYS A 61 -18.02 19.71 -8.52
N PRO A 62 -18.86 18.73 -8.91
CA PRO A 62 -18.45 17.64 -9.82
C PRO A 62 -17.85 18.11 -11.15
N LYS A 63 -18.47 19.13 -11.78
CA LYS A 63 -17.97 19.68 -13.06
C LYS A 63 -16.61 20.35 -12.92
N VAL A 64 -16.38 21.05 -11.80
CA VAL A 64 -15.11 21.72 -11.51
C VAL A 64 -14.04 20.68 -11.19
N ALA A 65 -14.35 19.72 -10.31
CA ALA A 65 -13.47 18.60 -9.99
C ALA A 65 -13.03 17.84 -11.24
N ALA A 66 -13.97 17.50 -12.13
CA ALA A 66 -13.68 16.75 -13.35
C ALA A 66 -12.78 17.54 -14.31
N ASN A 67 -13.05 18.84 -14.49
CA ASN A 67 -12.22 19.68 -15.35
C ASN A 67 -10.84 19.90 -14.76
N PHE A 68 -10.73 20.11 -13.45
CA PHE A 68 -9.46 20.22 -12.75
C PHE A 68 -8.65 18.94 -12.88
N ALA A 69 -9.24 17.78 -12.59
CA ALA A 69 -8.59 16.48 -12.71
C ALA A 69 -8.08 16.23 -14.14
N LYS A 70 -8.86 16.58 -15.17
CA LYS A 70 -8.43 16.49 -16.57
C LYS A 70 -7.26 17.42 -16.88
N ALA A 71 -7.33 18.68 -16.44
CA ALA A 71 -6.28 19.66 -16.69
C ALA A 71 -4.95 19.28 -16.00
N THR A 72 -5.01 18.65 -14.82
CA THR A 72 -3.83 18.27 -14.04
C THR A 72 -3.40 16.81 -14.24
N GLN A 73 -4.08 16.04 -15.09
CA GLN A 73 -3.91 14.58 -15.16
C GLN A 73 -2.47 14.16 -15.48
N GLU A 74 -1.85 14.78 -16.49
CA GLU A 74 -0.50 14.41 -16.92
C GLU A 74 0.56 14.78 -15.88
N GLU A 75 0.48 15.98 -15.29
CA GLU A 75 1.40 16.38 -14.22
C GLU A 75 1.18 15.54 -12.95
N HIS A 76 -0.06 15.18 -12.62
CA HIS A 76 -0.35 14.30 -11.49
C HIS A 76 0.22 12.89 -11.71
N LYS A 77 0.10 12.33 -12.92
CA LYS A 77 0.71 11.05 -13.29
C LYS A 77 2.23 11.10 -13.21
N LYS A 78 2.84 12.21 -13.66
CA LYS A 78 4.28 12.43 -13.56
C LYS A 78 4.75 12.49 -12.11
N LEU A 79 4.01 13.22 -11.26
CA LEU A 79 4.25 13.28 -9.82
C LEU A 79 4.22 11.88 -9.19
N ILE A 80 3.16 11.09 -9.43
CA ILE A 80 3.06 9.72 -8.89
C ILE A 80 4.24 8.85 -9.36
N LYS A 81 4.63 8.94 -10.64
CA LYS A 81 5.78 8.18 -11.17
C LYS A 81 7.11 8.59 -10.52
N GLN A 82 7.26 9.86 -10.16
CA GLN A 82 8.43 10.34 -9.44
C GLN A 82 8.41 9.85 -7.99
N LEU A 83 7.27 9.97 -7.30
CA LEU A 83 7.08 9.47 -5.94
C LEU A 83 7.30 7.95 -5.84
N MET A 84 6.92 7.17 -6.84
CA MET A 84 7.23 5.72 -6.86
C MET A 84 8.74 5.39 -6.77
N LYS A 85 9.61 6.35 -7.09
CA LYS A 85 11.07 6.21 -6.97
C LYS A 85 11.62 6.81 -5.68
N ASP A 86 10.77 7.51 -4.92
CA ASP A 86 11.13 8.12 -3.66
C ASP A 86 11.14 7.07 -2.54
N PRO A 87 12.20 7.00 -1.70
CA PRO A 87 12.33 5.99 -0.65
C PRO A 87 11.21 6.05 0.41
N ASP A 88 10.75 7.24 0.78
CA ASP A 88 9.72 7.39 1.80
C ASP A 88 8.36 6.95 1.25
N TYR A 89 8.06 7.32 0.01
CA TYR A 89 6.86 6.82 -0.67
C TYR A 89 6.89 5.30 -0.90
N GLN A 90 8.04 4.74 -1.24
CA GLN A 90 8.22 3.29 -1.34
C GLN A 90 7.97 2.60 0.00
N LYS A 91 8.46 3.18 1.11
CA LYS A 91 8.21 2.66 2.45
C LYS A 91 6.73 2.66 2.79
N MET A 92 6.01 3.76 2.51
CA MET A 92 4.56 3.82 2.67
C MET A 92 3.85 2.75 1.82
N MET A 93 4.30 2.52 0.59
CA MET A 93 3.76 1.47 -0.27
C MET A 93 3.99 0.07 0.30
N LEU A 94 5.19 -0.20 0.85
CA LEU A 94 5.49 -1.47 1.50
C LEU A 94 4.59 -1.72 2.72
N ASP A 95 4.24 -0.67 3.45
CA ASP A 95 3.32 -0.80 4.58
C ASP A 95 1.90 -1.15 4.12
N ILE A 96 1.46 -0.62 2.97
CA ILE A 96 0.19 -1.04 2.34
C ILE A 96 0.24 -2.53 1.96
N LEU A 97 1.36 -3.02 1.45
CA LEU A 97 1.51 -4.44 1.09
C LEU A 97 1.51 -5.39 2.31
N LYS A 98 1.74 -4.88 3.52
CA LYS A 98 1.63 -5.68 4.76
C LYS A 98 0.18 -5.83 5.22
N ASP A 99 -0.78 -5.24 4.51
CA ASP A 99 -2.19 -5.37 4.85
C ASP A 99 -2.62 -6.85 4.92
N PRO A 100 -3.40 -7.26 5.93
CA PRO A 100 -3.85 -8.65 6.07
C PRO A 100 -4.62 -9.19 4.87
N GLU A 101 -5.40 -8.37 4.17
CA GLU A 101 -6.13 -8.79 2.97
C GLU A 101 -5.16 -9.10 1.83
N PHE A 102 -4.16 -8.23 1.63
CA PHE A 102 -3.10 -8.49 0.65
C PHE A 102 -2.32 -9.76 0.99
N THR A 103 -1.99 -9.95 2.28
CA THR A 103 -1.30 -11.15 2.77
C THR A 103 -2.14 -12.42 2.52
N LYS A 104 -3.44 -12.39 2.75
CA LYS A 104 -4.34 -13.52 2.43
C LYS A 104 -4.32 -13.86 0.95
N GLN A 105 -4.40 -12.85 0.07
CA GLN A 105 -4.32 -13.05 -1.38
C GLN A 105 -2.98 -13.65 -1.80
N LEU A 106 -1.87 -13.16 -1.23
CA LEU A 106 -0.54 -13.69 -1.47
C LEU A 106 -0.43 -15.16 -1.03
N LEU A 107 -0.98 -15.52 0.13
CA LEU A 107 -1.02 -16.91 0.60
C LEU A 107 -1.88 -17.82 -0.29
N GLN A 108 -2.99 -17.31 -0.83
CA GLN A 108 -3.79 -18.04 -1.81
C GLN A 108 -3.00 -18.29 -3.09
N LEU A 109 -2.25 -17.29 -3.57
CA LEU A 109 -1.38 -17.43 -4.73
C LEU A 109 -0.28 -18.48 -4.51
N MET A 110 0.35 -18.49 -3.32
CA MET A 110 1.34 -19.52 -2.98
C MET A 110 0.76 -20.94 -2.94
N LYS A 111 -0.54 -21.07 -2.62
CA LYS A 111 -1.28 -22.35 -2.63
C LYS A 111 -1.79 -22.74 -4.02
N SER A 112 -1.62 -21.90 -5.04
CA SER A 112 -2.05 -22.20 -6.39
C SER A 112 -1.34 -23.44 -6.94
N LYS A 113 -1.89 -24.01 -8.01
CA LYS A 113 -1.32 -25.21 -8.64
C LYS A 113 0.07 -24.90 -9.23
N GLU A 114 0.22 -23.73 -9.84
CA GLU A 114 1.43 -23.23 -10.48
C GLU A 114 2.55 -23.02 -9.44
N SER A 115 2.23 -22.33 -8.33
CA SER A 115 3.17 -22.14 -7.22
C SER A 115 3.60 -23.47 -6.61
N ARG A 116 2.67 -24.42 -6.43
CA ARG A 116 3.00 -25.76 -5.93
C ARG A 116 3.92 -26.54 -6.87
N GLN A 117 3.74 -26.43 -8.19
CA GLN A 117 4.65 -27.05 -9.16
C GLN A 117 6.07 -26.48 -9.05
N GLN A 118 6.20 -25.16 -8.91
CA GLN A 118 7.52 -24.53 -8.69
C GLN A 118 8.14 -24.98 -7.36
N ILE A 119 7.35 -25.03 -6.29
CA ILE A 119 7.82 -25.52 -4.98
C ILE A 119 8.28 -26.98 -5.07
N MET A 120 7.52 -27.84 -5.76
CA MET A 120 7.91 -29.24 -5.98
C MET A 120 9.23 -29.34 -6.74
N LYS A 121 9.41 -28.54 -7.80
CA LYS A 121 10.67 -28.50 -8.55
C LYS A 121 11.86 -28.08 -7.67
N VAL A 122 11.68 -27.04 -6.84
CA VAL A 122 12.71 -26.61 -5.89
C VAL A 122 13.01 -27.71 -4.86
N MET A 123 12.01 -28.45 -4.40
CA MET A 123 12.22 -29.61 -3.51
C MET A 123 12.99 -30.75 -4.21
N GLU A 124 12.66 -31.06 -5.47
CA GLU A 124 13.38 -32.06 -6.26
C GLU A 124 14.86 -31.68 -6.44
N GLU A 125 15.13 -30.42 -6.79
CA GLU A 125 16.49 -29.87 -6.90
C GLU A 125 17.22 -29.91 -5.54
N ALA A 126 16.53 -29.59 -4.45
CA ALA A 126 17.11 -29.65 -3.11
C ALA A 126 17.48 -31.10 -2.70
N LEU A 127 16.68 -32.10 -3.07
CA LEU A 127 16.98 -33.52 -2.79
C LEU A 127 18.17 -34.05 -3.60
N GLN A 128 18.46 -33.44 -4.76
CA GLN A 128 19.64 -33.74 -5.55
C GLN A 128 20.92 -33.10 -4.98
N ASN A 129 20.79 -32.10 -4.10
CA ASN A 129 21.94 -31.49 -3.46
C ASN A 129 22.65 -32.50 -2.52
N PRO A 130 23.96 -32.74 -2.67
CA PRO A 130 24.70 -33.72 -1.88
C PRO A 130 24.56 -33.55 -0.37
N ALA A 131 24.56 -32.32 0.14
CA ALA A 131 24.45 -32.05 1.57
C ALA A 131 23.05 -32.38 2.12
N PHE A 132 22.00 -32.12 1.32
CA PHE A 132 20.64 -32.52 1.67
C PHE A 132 20.46 -34.03 1.59
N LYS A 133 20.99 -34.67 0.54
CA LYS A 133 20.95 -36.12 0.37
C LYS A 133 21.65 -36.84 1.52
N GLU A 134 22.81 -36.37 1.95
CA GLU A 134 23.53 -36.93 3.10
C GLU A 134 22.72 -36.81 4.40
N LYS A 135 22.18 -35.62 4.69
CA LYS A 135 21.32 -35.40 5.87
C LYS A 135 20.06 -36.26 5.82
N TYR A 136 19.41 -36.35 4.67
CA TYR A 136 18.24 -37.20 4.47
C TYR A 136 18.55 -38.68 4.69
N MET A 137 19.66 -39.17 4.14
CA MET A 137 20.12 -40.54 4.35
C MET A 137 20.49 -40.82 5.82
N LYS A 138 21.09 -39.84 6.51
CA LYS A 138 21.39 -39.95 7.94
C LYS A 138 20.11 -40.05 8.79
N LEU A 139 19.12 -39.20 8.51
CA LEU A 139 17.81 -39.23 9.16
C LEU A 139 17.08 -40.56 8.91
N MET A 140 17.12 -41.08 7.68
CA MET A 140 16.54 -42.39 7.35
C MET A 140 17.22 -43.53 8.10
N LYS A 141 18.55 -43.50 8.24
CA LYS A 141 19.28 -44.48 9.05
C LYS A 141 18.90 -44.39 10.54
N GLU A 142 18.80 -43.19 11.10
CA GLU A 142 18.40 -42.97 12.50
C GLU A 142 16.93 -43.37 12.78
N ALA A 143 16.03 -43.18 11.82
CA ALA A 143 14.65 -43.64 11.92
C ALA A 143 14.57 -45.18 11.81
N GLY A 144 15.31 -45.77 10.87
CA GLY A 144 15.40 -47.21 10.69
C GLY A 144 16.01 -47.95 11.88
N THR A 145 17.02 -47.37 12.55
CA THR A 145 17.57 -47.94 13.79
C THR A 145 16.60 -47.82 14.97
N LYS A 146 15.74 -46.79 15.00
CA LYS A 146 14.66 -46.68 16.01
C LYS A 146 13.50 -47.65 15.77
N GLN A 147 13.21 -47.99 14.51
CA GLN A 147 12.14 -48.94 14.16
C GLN A 147 12.65 -50.41 14.06
N GLY A 148 13.95 -50.60 13.90
CA GLY A 148 14.63 -51.88 13.70
C GLY A 148 15.32 -52.46 14.93
N ASN A 149 14.96 -52.06 16.15
CA ASN A 149 15.36 -52.78 17.36
C ASN A 149 14.26 -53.71 17.93
N PRO A 150 13.82 -54.74 17.20
CA PRO A 150 13.49 -56.02 17.80
C PRO A 150 14.75 -56.90 17.74
N SER A 151 15.50 -56.94 18.83
CA SER A 151 16.54 -57.97 19.01
C SER A 151 16.52 -58.44 20.45
N GLY A 152 15.67 -59.45 20.69
CA GLY A 152 15.98 -60.47 21.67
C GLY A 152 17.10 -61.37 21.16
N GLY A 153 17.88 -61.94 22.07
CA GLY A 153 18.97 -62.85 21.71
C GLY A 153 19.87 -63.29 22.87
N SER A 154 19.26 -64.01 23.82
CA SER A 154 19.81 -64.96 24.79
C SER A 154 21.31 -65.28 24.81
N SER A 155 21.94 -65.25 25.99
CA SER A 155 23.00 -66.20 26.38
C SER A 155 23.07 -66.42 27.90
N SER A 156 23.08 -67.70 28.22
CA SER A 156 22.91 -68.39 29.50
C SER A 156 24.09 -68.27 30.50
N LYS A 157 23.74 -68.49 31.78
CA LYS A 157 24.47 -69.28 32.80
C LYS A 157 25.31 -68.52 33.86
N GLY A 158 24.81 -68.58 35.09
CA GLY A 158 25.52 -68.30 36.34
C GLY A 158 24.69 -68.76 37.55
N GLN A 159 24.87 -70.02 37.93
CA GLN A 159 24.21 -70.71 39.04
C GLN A 159 25.02 -70.53 40.34
N SER A 160 24.37 -70.08 41.42
CA SER A 160 24.66 -70.43 42.84
C SER A 160 23.61 -69.73 43.71
N GLY A 161 22.61 -70.42 44.25
CA GLY A 161 22.62 -70.94 45.64
C GLY A 161 22.05 -69.87 46.59
N GLN A 162 21.23 -70.09 47.60
CA GLN A 162 20.65 -71.25 48.27
C GLN A 162 19.76 -70.65 49.38
N SER A 163 18.61 -71.28 49.70
CA SER A 163 17.82 -71.12 50.94
C SER A 163 17.20 -69.73 51.20
N GLN A 164 16.05 -69.55 51.84
CA GLN A 164 15.31 -70.29 52.87
C GLN A 164 13.87 -69.71 52.81
N ASN A 165 12.82 -70.51 52.65
CA ASN A 165 12.04 -71.15 53.72
C ASN A 165 10.92 -70.28 54.33
N GLY A 166 9.72 -70.87 54.39
CA GLY A 166 8.58 -70.45 55.21
C GLY A 166 7.56 -69.59 54.46
N GLY A 167 6.30 -69.97 54.26
CA GLY A 167 5.49 -71.02 54.87
C GLY A 167 4.06 -70.49 55.09
N GLY A 168 3.05 -71.34 54.88
CA GLY A 168 1.66 -71.16 55.35
C GLY A 168 0.73 -70.42 54.37
N SER A 169 -0.12 -71.13 53.63
CA SER A 169 -1.46 -71.64 54.05
C SER A 169 -2.51 -70.52 54.11
N SER A 170 -3.42 -70.47 53.13
CA SER A 170 -4.72 -71.17 53.14
C SER A 170 -5.71 -70.55 54.13
N SER A 171 -6.64 -69.74 53.64
CA SER A 171 -8.05 -70.10 53.48
C SER A 171 -8.83 -68.95 52.86
#